data_AF-A0A953B555-F1
#
_entry.id   AF-A0A953B555-F1
#
_cell.length_a   1.000
_cell.length_b   1.000
_cell.length_c   1.000
_cell.angle_alpha   90.00
_cell.angle_beta   90.00
_cell.angle_gamma   90.00
#
_symmetry.space_group_name_H-M   'P 1'
#
loop_
_entity.id
_entity.type
_entity.pdbx_description
1 polymer ?
#
loop_
_entity_poly.entity_id
_entity_poly.type
_entity_poly.pdbx_seq_one_letter_code
_entity_poly.pdbx_strand_id
1 'polypeptide(L)'
;MSKLGQVVESVEKYNQFVLDQVKRARTDEKFGRDLLGRWNDIKAKIPVTRTPTGLPLPRLALPEIDEPGEIARYLFGEGLPGEFPYLNAAYREMYLEPIREIESFEKNGGKHDGKIPQAEEPTRLFSGLMLAEDTNKRFHYLTRHQRTHRLSTAFDGPTLYGLDS
;
A
#
# COMPACT_ATOMS: atom_id res chain seq x y z
N MET A 1 27.66 3.65 -20.94
CA MET A 1 26.55 4.46 -20.36
C MET A 1 26.70 4.49 -18.86
N SER A 2 26.45 5.62 -18.21
CA SER A 2 26.43 5.69 -16.74
C SER A 2 25.20 4.93 -16.20
N LYS A 3 25.24 4.49 -14.93
CA LYS A 3 24.07 3.91 -14.26
C LYS A 3 22.87 4.88 -14.30
N LEU A 4 23.13 6.17 -14.13
CA LEU A 4 22.11 7.22 -14.25
C LEU A 4 21.52 7.27 -15.66
N GLY A 5 22.35 7.16 -16.71
CA GLY A 5 21.87 7.12 -18.09
C GLY A 5 20.95 5.94 -18.37
N GLN A 6 21.25 4.76 -17.83
CA GLN A 6 20.38 3.59 -17.95
C GLN A 6 19.02 3.79 -17.26
N VAL A 7 19.01 4.45 -16.10
CA VAL A 7 17.77 4.78 -15.37
C VAL A 7 16.91 5.74 -16.17
N VAL A 8 17.50 6.82 -16.70
CA VAL A 8 16.78 7.81 -17.52
C VAL A 8 16.18 7.14 -18.76
N GLU A 9 16.98 6.39 -19.51
CA GLU A 9 16.52 5.67 -20.70
C GLU A 9 15.38 4.68 -20.38
N SER A 10 15.45 4.00 -19.23
CA SER A 10 14.40 3.07 -18.79
C SER A 10 13.09 3.79 -18.46
N VAL A 11 13.16 4.95 -17.80
CA VAL A 11 11.99 5.78 -17.49
C VAL A 11 11.37 6.34 -18.77
N GLU A 12 12.17 6.83 -19.71
CA GLU A 12 11.70 7.32 -21.01
C GLU A 12 11.01 6.21 -21.81
N LYS A 13 11.60 5.01 -21.88
CA LYS A 13 11.00 3.85 -22.53
C LYS A 13 9.67 3.43 -21.88
N TYR A 14 9.61 3.47 -20.55
CA TYR A 14 8.38 3.17 -19.83
C TYR A 14 7.28 4.20 -20.13
N ASN A 15 7.60 5.49 -20.09
CA ASN A 15 6.65 6.55 -20.44
C ASN A 15 6.14 6.41 -21.87
N GLN A 16 7.04 6.11 -22.82
CA GLN A 16 6.66 5.86 -24.21
C GLN A 16 5.75 4.64 -24.33
N PHE A 17 6.05 3.55 -23.62
CA PHE A 17 5.20 2.36 -23.57
C PHE A 17 3.78 2.70 -23.09
N VAL A 18 3.64 3.50 -22.03
CA VAL A 18 2.32 3.93 -21.54
C VAL A 18 1.57 4.73 -22.60
N LEU A 19 2.23 5.69 -23.25
CA LEU A 19 1.63 6.48 -24.34
C LEU A 19 1.19 5.60 -25.52
N ASP A 20 1.98 4.59 -25.86
CA ASP A 20 1.65 3.64 -26.92
C ASP A 20 0.43 2.77 -26.54
N GLN A 21 0.31 2.35 -25.27
CA GLN A 21 -0.89 1.64 -24.81
C GLN A 21 -2.13 2.54 -24.82
N VAL A 22 -2.01 3.81 -24.43
CA VAL A 22 -3.11 4.79 -24.48
C VAL A 22 -3.56 4.99 -25.92
N LYS A 23 -2.61 5.19 -26.84
CA LYS A 23 -2.91 5.33 -28.27
C LYS A 23 -3.61 4.07 -28.79
N ARG A 24 -3.09 2.89 -28.45
CA ARG A 24 -3.67 1.60 -28.84
C ARG A 24 -5.11 1.45 -28.33
N ALA A 25 -5.38 1.79 -27.08
CA ALA A 25 -6.73 1.73 -26.49
C ALA A 25 -7.75 2.62 -27.21
N ARG A 26 -7.29 3.74 -27.79
CA ARG A 26 -8.12 4.66 -28.59
C ARG A 26 -8.31 4.20 -30.04
N THR A 27 -7.34 3.49 -30.61
CA THR A 27 -7.37 3.10 -32.03
C THR A 27 -7.91 1.68 -32.27
N ASP A 28 -7.64 0.74 -31.37
CA ASP A 28 -8.04 -0.66 -31.47
C ASP A 28 -9.30 -0.87 -30.63
N GLU A 29 -10.45 -0.93 -31.30
CA GLU A 29 -11.75 -1.09 -30.62
C GLU A 29 -11.84 -2.35 -29.78
N LYS A 30 -11.21 -3.47 -30.21
CA LYS A 30 -11.26 -4.71 -29.45
C LYS A 30 -10.49 -4.55 -28.14
N PHE A 31 -9.28 -4.02 -28.23
CA PHE A 31 -8.45 -3.75 -27.05
C PHE A 31 -9.11 -2.74 -26.11
N GLY A 32 -9.73 -1.68 -26.65
CA GLY A 32 -10.46 -0.70 -25.86
C GLY A 32 -11.66 -1.31 -25.10
N ARG A 33 -12.45 -2.17 -25.77
CA ARG A 33 -13.57 -2.89 -25.14
C ARG A 33 -13.09 -3.86 -24.06
N ASP A 34 -12.01 -4.59 -24.31
CA ASP A 34 -11.43 -5.53 -23.34
C ASP A 34 -10.92 -4.78 -22.09
N LEU A 35 -10.28 -3.62 -22.25
CA LEU A 35 -9.85 -2.77 -21.14
C LEU A 35 -11.03 -2.23 -20.32
N LEU A 36 -12.09 -1.77 -20.99
CA LEU A 36 -13.28 -1.27 -20.32
C LEU A 36 -13.99 -2.38 -19.54
N GLY A 37 -14.05 -3.60 -20.10
CA GLY A 37 -14.52 -4.79 -19.39
C GLY A 37 -13.68 -5.09 -18.15
N ARG A 38 -12.35 -5.14 -18.30
CA ARG A 38 -11.41 -5.33 -17.17
C ARG A 38 -11.60 -4.25 -16.10
N TRP A 39 -11.76 -2.99 -16.49
CA TRP A 39 -11.95 -1.87 -15.58
C TRP A 39 -13.22 -2.03 -14.73
N ASN A 40 -14.32 -2.38 -15.36
CA ASN A 40 -15.59 -2.63 -14.66
C ASN A 40 -15.52 -3.86 -13.76
N ASP A 41 -14.85 -4.92 -14.18
CA ASP A 41 -14.61 -6.11 -13.34
C ASP A 41 -13.78 -5.79 -12.10
N ILE A 42 -12.77 -4.92 -12.23
CA ILE A 42 -11.97 -4.45 -11.09
C ILE A 42 -12.86 -3.64 -10.15
N LYS A 43 -13.60 -2.65 -10.66
CA LYS A 43 -14.53 -1.83 -9.85
C LYS A 43 -15.53 -2.68 -9.09
N ALA A 44 -16.12 -3.69 -9.74
CA ALA A 44 -17.11 -4.59 -9.14
C ALA A 44 -16.54 -5.48 -8.03
N LYS A 45 -15.24 -5.83 -8.09
CA LYS A 45 -14.57 -6.67 -7.09
C LYS A 45 -14.08 -5.90 -5.86
N ILE A 46 -14.10 -4.57 -5.88
CA ILE A 46 -13.64 -3.76 -4.75
C ILE A 46 -14.66 -3.87 -3.61
N PRO A 47 -14.25 -4.34 -2.41
CA PRO A 47 -15.16 -4.42 -1.29
C PRO A 47 -15.59 -3.02 -0.83
N VAL A 48 -16.84 -2.92 -0.39
CA VAL A 48 -17.40 -1.69 0.21
C VAL A 48 -17.48 -1.89 1.72
N THR A 49 -17.01 -0.90 2.47
CA THR A 49 -17.16 -0.80 3.93
C THR A 49 -18.16 0.30 4.27
N ARG A 50 -18.59 0.39 5.54
CA ARG A 50 -19.44 1.48 6.03
C ARG A 50 -18.68 2.31 7.06
N THR A 51 -18.85 3.63 7.00
CA THR A 51 -18.39 4.52 8.06
C THR A 51 -19.23 4.33 9.34
N PRO A 52 -18.78 4.84 10.50
CA PRO A 52 -19.62 4.89 11.70
C PRO A 52 -20.94 5.66 11.52
N THR A 53 -21.03 6.55 10.53
CA THR A 53 -22.25 7.28 10.15
C THR A 53 -23.13 6.53 9.13
N GLY A 54 -22.75 5.30 8.77
CA GLY A 54 -23.49 4.44 7.84
C GLY A 54 -23.21 4.69 6.35
N LEU A 55 -22.34 5.64 6.00
CA LEU A 55 -21.99 5.96 4.62
C LEU A 55 -21.21 4.80 3.99
N PRO A 56 -21.65 4.24 2.86
CA PRO A 56 -20.88 3.23 2.15
C PRO A 56 -19.67 3.87 1.46
N LEU A 57 -18.48 3.29 1.67
CA LEU A 57 -17.23 3.72 1.04
C LEU A 57 -16.51 2.51 0.44
N PRO A 58 -16.05 2.58 -0.82
CA PRO A 58 -15.22 1.53 -1.40
C PRO A 58 -13.87 1.48 -0.68
N ARG A 59 -13.31 0.29 -0.49
CA ARG A 59 -11.95 0.12 0.08
C ARG A 59 -10.85 0.71 -0.79
N LEU A 60 -11.09 0.77 -2.10
CA LEU A 60 -10.24 1.44 -3.07
C LEU A 60 -11.13 2.33 -3.92
N ALA A 61 -10.96 3.65 -3.81
CA ALA A 61 -11.66 4.59 -4.66
C ALA A 61 -10.93 4.69 -6.00
N LEU A 62 -11.51 4.11 -7.04
CA LEU A 62 -11.03 4.28 -8.41
C LEU A 62 -11.70 5.49 -9.06
N PRO A 63 -11.03 6.18 -10.00
CA PRO A 63 -11.64 7.29 -10.73
C PRO A 63 -12.81 6.81 -11.59
N GLU A 64 -13.83 7.65 -11.76
CA GLU A 64 -14.94 7.36 -12.67
C GLU A 64 -14.57 7.73 -14.10
N ILE A 65 -13.89 6.79 -14.76
CA ILE A 65 -13.45 6.89 -16.16
C ILE A 65 -14.19 5.85 -17.02
N ASP A 66 -14.64 6.29 -18.19
CA ASP A 66 -15.33 5.49 -19.21
C ASP A 66 -14.60 5.48 -20.57
N GLU A 67 -13.51 6.25 -20.71
CA GLU A 67 -12.68 6.31 -21.90
C GLU A 67 -11.53 5.27 -21.85
N PRO A 68 -11.41 4.36 -22.84
CA PRO A 68 -10.39 3.32 -22.81
C PRO A 68 -8.94 3.81 -22.74
N GLY A 69 -8.62 4.97 -23.33
CA GLY A 69 -7.30 5.60 -23.25
C GLY A 69 -6.94 6.06 -21.84
N GLU A 70 -7.85 6.71 -21.12
CA GLU A 70 -7.65 7.09 -19.71
C GLU A 70 -7.54 5.85 -18.82
N ILE A 71 -8.34 4.81 -19.08
CA ILE A 71 -8.22 3.51 -18.38
C ILE A 71 -6.84 2.90 -18.60
N ALA A 72 -6.34 2.90 -19.84
CA ALA A 72 -5.00 2.42 -20.15
C ALA A 72 -3.92 3.26 -19.44
N ARG A 73 -4.07 4.59 -19.43
CA ARG A 73 -3.12 5.48 -18.74
C ARG A 73 -3.04 5.14 -17.26
N TYR A 74 -4.18 4.93 -16.61
CA TYR A 74 -4.22 4.57 -15.19
C TYR A 74 -3.61 3.19 -14.96
N LEU A 75 -4.08 2.15 -15.65
CA LEU A 75 -3.64 0.77 -15.41
C LEU A 75 -2.17 0.52 -15.78
N PHE A 76 -1.66 1.13 -16.84
CA PHE A 76 -0.27 0.92 -17.28
C PHE A 76 0.70 1.97 -16.75
N GLY A 77 0.23 3.17 -16.41
CA GLY A 77 1.06 4.29 -15.96
C GLY A 77 1.15 4.39 -14.44
N GLU A 78 0.02 4.26 -13.74
CA GLU A 78 -0.07 4.35 -12.28
C GLU A 78 -0.14 2.98 -11.61
N GLY A 79 -0.86 2.04 -12.23
CA GLY A 79 -1.07 0.68 -11.72
C GLY A 79 -2.03 0.63 -10.53
N LEU A 80 -2.62 -0.53 -10.25
CA LEU A 80 -3.33 -0.73 -8.99
C LEU A 80 -2.31 -0.85 -7.82
N PRO A 81 -2.74 -0.64 -6.56
CA PRO A 81 -1.93 -1.03 -5.40
C PRO A 81 -1.33 -2.43 -5.55
N GLY A 82 -0.02 -2.57 -5.38
CA GLY A 82 0.69 -3.84 -5.53
C GLY A 82 0.97 -4.26 -6.98
N GLU A 83 0.69 -3.41 -7.96
CA GLU A 83 1.05 -3.62 -9.37
C GLU A 83 2.12 -2.61 -9.79
N PHE A 84 3.03 -3.02 -10.68
CA PHE A 84 4.02 -2.12 -11.26
C PHE A 84 3.34 -0.91 -11.94
N PRO A 85 3.86 0.33 -11.78
CA PRO A 85 5.14 0.72 -11.19
C PRO A 85 5.10 0.92 -9.66
N TYR A 86 4.07 0.42 -9.00
CA TYR A 86 3.84 0.52 -7.56
C TYR A 86 3.65 1.96 -7.08
N LEU A 87 3.15 2.84 -7.96
CA LEU A 87 2.92 4.25 -7.65
C LEU A 87 1.92 4.40 -6.50
N ASN A 88 0.80 3.67 -6.59
CA ASN A 88 -0.26 3.75 -5.60
C ASN A 88 0.08 3.01 -4.30
N ALA A 89 0.85 1.92 -4.38
CA ALA A 89 1.36 1.17 -3.25
C ALA A 89 2.26 0.00 -3.68
N ALA A 90 3.19 -0.38 -2.80
CA ALA A 90 4.00 -1.58 -2.98
C ALA A 90 3.22 -2.90 -2.78
N TYR A 91 2.16 -2.87 -1.96
CA TYR A 91 1.32 -4.04 -1.67
C TYR A 91 -0.14 -3.74 -2.03
N ARG A 92 -0.90 -4.78 -2.35
CA ARG A 92 -2.30 -4.64 -2.79
C ARG A 92 -3.22 -4.10 -1.69
N GLU A 93 -3.07 -4.61 -0.47
CA GLU A 93 -3.88 -4.20 0.68
C GLU A 93 -3.15 -3.24 1.63
N MET A 94 -1.85 -3.04 1.45
CA MET A 94 -0.98 -2.23 2.35
C MET A 94 -1.26 -2.54 3.84
N TYR A 95 -1.75 -1.55 4.59
CA TYR A 95 -2.09 -1.63 6.02
C TYR A 95 -3.61 -1.66 6.25
N LEU A 96 -4.40 -1.93 5.21
CA LEU A 96 -5.85 -1.96 5.36
C LEU A 96 -6.23 -3.15 6.23
N GLU A 97 -6.85 -2.87 7.37
CA GLU A 97 -7.35 -3.89 8.29
C GLU A 97 -8.37 -4.81 7.57
N PRO A 98 -8.43 -6.10 7.94
CA PRO A 98 -9.46 -7.01 7.47
C PRO A 98 -10.85 -6.41 7.74
N ILE A 99 -11.76 -6.51 6.76
CA ILE A 99 -13.12 -5.92 6.83
C ILE A 99 -13.87 -6.31 8.12
N ARG A 100 -13.58 -7.51 8.65
CA ARG A 100 -14.18 -8.06 9.88
C ARG A 100 -13.87 -7.27 11.15
N GLU A 101 -12.76 -6.51 11.21
CA GLU A 101 -12.43 -5.69 12.39
C GLU A 101 -13.25 -4.38 12.43
N ILE A 102 -13.67 -3.84 11.28
CA ILE A 102 -14.41 -2.58 11.21
C ILE A 102 -15.90 -2.80 11.57
N GLU A 103 -16.43 -4.00 11.33
CA GLU A 103 -17.80 -4.39 11.69
C GLU A 103 -17.97 -4.66 13.20
N SER A 104 -16.91 -4.58 14.03
CA SER A 104 -16.97 -4.94 15.45
C SER A 104 -17.68 -3.94 16.37
N PHE A 105 -18.41 -2.96 15.82
CA PHE A 105 -19.42 -2.23 16.59
C PHE A 105 -20.80 -2.90 16.55
N GLU A 106 -21.03 -3.88 15.67
CA GLU A 106 -22.21 -4.72 15.72
C GLU A 106 -21.91 -6.06 16.40
N LYS A 107 -22.52 -6.25 17.58
CA LYS A 107 -22.59 -7.54 18.28
C LYS A 107 -23.27 -8.58 17.38
N ASN A 108 -22.53 -9.37 16.60
CA ASN A 108 -23.09 -10.59 15.99
C ASN A 108 -22.04 -11.71 15.81
N GLY A 109 -21.84 -12.49 16.88
CA GLY A 109 -22.09 -13.94 16.93
C GLY A 109 -21.54 -14.94 15.90
N GLY A 110 -20.78 -14.58 14.88
CA GLY A 110 -20.25 -15.52 13.89
C GLY A 110 -18.89 -16.10 14.28
N LYS A 111 -18.83 -17.35 14.76
CA LYS A 111 -17.56 -18.10 14.92
C LYS A 111 -16.99 -18.44 13.55
N HIS A 112 -15.84 -17.85 13.21
CA HIS A 112 -15.02 -18.27 12.08
C HIS A 112 -13.67 -18.82 12.58
N ASP A 113 -13.48 -20.14 12.48
CA ASP A 113 -12.29 -20.92 12.89
C ASP A 113 -11.10 -20.82 11.91
N GLY A 114 -10.82 -19.62 11.40
CA GLY A 114 -9.62 -19.35 10.61
C GLY A 114 -8.72 -18.37 11.34
N LYS A 115 -7.46 -18.74 11.62
CA LYS A 115 -6.43 -17.77 12.03
C LYS A 115 -6.25 -16.78 10.88
N ILE A 116 -6.85 -15.59 11.02
CA ILE A 116 -6.60 -14.47 10.11
C ILE A 116 -5.12 -14.09 10.30
N PRO A 117 -4.29 -14.02 9.25
CA PRO A 117 -2.94 -13.48 9.37
C PRO A 117 -3.08 -12.04 9.87
N GLN A 118 -2.68 -11.81 11.11
CA GLN A 118 -2.80 -10.49 11.71
C GLN A 118 -1.78 -9.57 11.05
N ALA A 119 -2.24 -8.52 10.38
CA ALA A 119 -1.36 -7.56 9.74
C ALA A 119 -0.52 -6.84 10.81
N GLU A 120 0.78 -6.74 10.58
CA GLU A 120 1.69 -6.04 11.47
C GLU A 120 1.44 -4.53 11.37
N GLU A 121 1.22 -3.87 12.50
CA GLU A 121 1.02 -2.42 12.52
C GLU A 121 2.30 -1.71 12.04
N PRO A 122 2.21 -0.66 11.21
CA PRO A 122 3.39 0.04 10.69
C PRO A 122 4.13 0.83 11.77
N THR A 123 3.46 1.15 12.89
CA THR A 123 3.99 1.96 13.99
C THR A 123 5.32 1.43 14.48
N ARG A 124 6.34 2.31 14.46
CA ARG A 124 7.69 2.04 14.94
C ARG A 124 8.21 3.27 15.66
N LEU A 125 8.37 3.17 16.98
CA LEU A 125 8.73 4.29 17.84
C LEU A 125 10.22 4.26 18.16
N PHE A 126 10.88 5.41 17.99
CA PHE A 126 12.29 5.60 18.35
C PHE A 126 12.51 5.61 19.87
N SER A 127 13.56 4.93 20.31
CA SER A 127 14.03 4.93 21.70
C SER A 127 15.54 4.76 21.75
N GLY A 128 16.21 5.48 22.63
CA GLY A 128 17.66 5.46 22.74
C GLY A 128 18.15 6.67 23.53
N LEU A 129 18.35 6.47 24.83
CA LEU A 129 18.86 7.48 25.75
C LEU A 129 19.41 6.77 26.99
N MET A 130 20.50 7.29 27.57
CA MET A 130 21.20 6.68 28.71
C MET A 130 21.70 5.27 28.37
N LEU A 131 21.71 4.36 29.34
CA LEU A 131 22.26 3.02 29.20
C LEU A 131 21.29 2.07 28.48
N ALA A 132 21.79 0.88 28.15
CA ALA A 132 21.01 -0.16 27.50
C ALA A 132 19.77 -0.55 28.31
N GLU A 133 19.87 -0.58 29.64
CA GLU A 133 18.77 -0.92 30.55
C GLU A 133 17.64 0.11 30.51
N ASP A 134 17.96 1.40 30.42
CA ASP A 134 16.99 2.49 30.36
C ASP A 134 16.26 2.49 29.02
N THR A 135 17.02 2.30 27.93
CA THR A 135 16.47 2.13 26.59
C THR A 135 15.59 0.88 26.50
N ASN A 136 15.96 -0.22 27.16
CA ASN A 136 15.16 -1.45 27.22
C ASN A 136 13.85 -1.26 28.00
N LYS A 137 13.87 -0.57 29.15
CA LYS A 137 12.65 -0.20 29.89
C LYS A 137 11.71 0.62 29.01
N ARG A 138 12.27 1.55 28.22
CA ARG A 138 11.50 2.38 27.29
C ARG A 138 10.89 1.56 26.16
N PHE A 139 11.60 0.57 25.61
CA PHE A 139 11.01 -0.35 24.62
C PHE A 139 9.78 -1.07 25.18
N HIS A 140 9.88 -1.69 26.36
CA HIS A 140 8.75 -2.35 27.00
C HIS A 140 7.58 -1.39 27.27
N TYR A 141 7.87 -0.15 27.67
CA TYR A 141 6.84 0.87 27.85
C TYR A 141 6.12 1.19 26.54
N LEU A 142 6.86 1.43 25.46
CA LEU A 142 6.31 1.84 24.16
C LEU A 142 5.50 0.73 23.48
N THR A 143 5.90 -0.53 23.66
CA THR A 143 5.24 -1.66 23.00
C THR A 143 4.12 -2.29 23.81
N ARG A 144 3.83 -1.81 25.02
CA ARG A 144 2.87 -2.41 25.98
C ARG A 144 1.49 -2.71 25.41
N HIS A 145 1.01 -1.90 24.48
CA HIS A 145 -0.32 -2.01 23.87
C HIS A 145 -0.27 -2.30 22.37
N GLN A 146 0.91 -2.63 21.83
CA GLN A 146 1.07 -2.98 20.44
C GLN A 146 0.98 -4.49 20.27
N ARG A 147 0.24 -4.93 19.25
CA ARG A 147 0.09 -6.36 18.90
C ARG A 147 1.41 -6.98 18.44
N THR A 148 2.24 -6.17 17.79
CA THR A 148 3.53 -6.56 17.20
C THR A 148 4.63 -5.59 17.63
N HIS A 149 5.83 -6.09 17.92
CA HIS A 149 6.90 -5.27 18.50
C HIS A 149 7.94 -4.88 17.44
N ARG A 150 7.86 -3.63 16.96
CA ARG A 150 8.80 -3.04 16.00
C ARG A 150 9.72 -2.05 16.71
N LEU A 151 10.90 -2.50 17.10
CA LEU A 151 11.88 -1.65 17.80
C LEU A 151 12.61 -0.70 16.83
N SER A 152 12.95 0.49 17.30
CA SER A 152 13.82 1.45 16.59
C SER A 152 14.77 2.09 17.59
N THR A 153 16.06 1.77 17.46
CA THR A 153 17.10 2.17 18.41
C THR A 153 17.79 3.44 17.93
N ALA A 154 17.87 4.44 18.78
CA ALA A 154 18.77 5.58 18.60
C ALA A 154 20.05 5.34 19.42
N PHE A 155 21.20 5.69 18.85
CA PHE A 155 22.49 5.60 19.52
C PHE A 155 23.04 6.99 19.81
N ASP A 156 23.90 7.11 20.81
CA ASP A 156 24.59 8.34 21.16
C ASP A 156 25.80 8.60 20.25
N GLY A 157 26.41 9.78 20.38
CA GLY A 157 27.53 10.20 19.54
C GLY A 157 28.68 9.19 19.52
N PRO A 158 29.31 8.85 20.66
CA PRO A 158 30.41 7.89 20.71
C PRO A 158 30.12 6.59 19.96
N THR A 159 28.96 5.97 20.21
CA THR A 159 28.56 4.73 19.53
C THR A 159 28.44 4.92 18.01
N LEU A 160 27.85 6.04 17.56
CA LEU A 160 27.72 6.34 16.12
C LEU A 160 29.08 6.55 15.43
N TYR A 161 30.10 6.96 16.17
CA TYR A 161 31.48 7.13 15.68
C TYR A 161 32.38 5.91 15.97
N GLY A 162 31.85 4.82 16.53
CA GLY A 162 32.60 3.61 16.84
C GLY A 162 33.63 3.79 17.94
N LEU A 163 33.35 4.68 18.90
CA LEU A 163 34.18 4.95 20.07
C LEU A 163 33.60 4.26 21.30
N ASP A 164 34.47 3.75 22.16
CA ASP A 164 34.08 3.32 23.51
C ASP A 164 33.74 4.55 24.38
N SER A 165 32.89 4.34 25.39
CA SER A 165 32.41 5.35 26.34
C SER A 165 33.47 5.84 27.33
#